data_AF-A0A657LL46-F1
#
_entry.id   AF-A0A657LL46-F1
#
_cell.length_a   1.000
_cell.length_b   1.000
_cell.length_c   1.000
_cell.angle_alpha   90.00
_cell.angle_beta   90.00
_cell.angle_gamma   90.00
#
_symmetry.space_group_name_H-M   'P 1'
#
loop_
_entity.id
_entity.type
_entity.pdbx_description
1 polymer ?
#
loop_
_entity_poly.entity_id
_entity_poly.type
_entity_poly.pdbx_seq_one_letter_code
_entity_poly.pdbx_strand_id
1 'polypeptide(L)'
;MSHAATNWAIQQRGLKPATKIVLWHLGDRHNPDFGCFPTQARLAEDAEMSISALNDHLATLEDLGLTHRIRAHNPHSHRRLPTRYILGFEQGFPQKPSLENGDGFVEIMEENDTPSPETTDGAISGFPDVPSPDFAQSHLRNPEYNLVREPLTKPVKEEEDAQAREIDFDHFFSELLKALGIDPNGILPAWWQGWPAKAHVRRWIDNLGLTEDWIIETATETRRDHPAPPDGPKALGRAMERAAKRDAQLAAASAKAPTGKRQPKRTEGTRPSADELAAFYADMVNSDRFLPANTISNTIRDAMLSRGLVTPERLRARGVH
;
A
#
# COMPACT_ATOMS: atom_id res chain seq x y z
N MET A 1 5.39 -12.39 19.81
CA MET A 1 5.36 -13.86 19.85
C MET A 1 4.83 -14.28 21.20
N SER A 2 3.76 -15.06 21.23
CA SER A 2 3.13 -15.52 22.47
C SER A 2 3.37 -17.03 22.61
N HIS A 3 4.19 -17.42 23.59
CA HIS A 3 4.44 -18.84 23.87
C HIS A 3 3.16 -19.63 24.20
N ALA A 4 2.18 -18.98 24.84
CA ALA A 4 0.89 -19.59 25.14
C ALA A 4 0.11 -19.95 23.87
N ALA A 5 0.06 -19.03 22.90
CA ALA A 5 -0.65 -19.23 21.63
C ALA A 5 0.00 -20.34 20.78
N THR A 6 1.33 -20.35 20.69
CA THR A 6 2.08 -21.39 19.96
C THR A 6 1.89 -22.76 20.60
N ASN A 7 1.95 -22.85 21.94
CA ASN A 7 1.73 -24.11 22.67
C ASN A 7 0.30 -24.62 22.47
N TRP A 8 -0.71 -23.74 22.53
CA TRP A 8 -2.09 -24.09 22.24
C TRP A 8 -2.28 -24.63 20.82
N ALA A 9 -1.65 -24.01 19.82
CA ALA A 9 -1.70 -24.46 18.43
C ALA A 9 -1.10 -25.87 18.25
N ILE A 10 0.01 -26.17 18.94
CA ILE A 10 0.67 -27.49 18.91
C ILE A 10 -0.22 -28.58 19.50
N GLN A 11 -0.96 -28.27 20.57
CA GLN A 11 -1.86 -29.18 21.26
C GLN A 11 -3.05 -29.62 20.39
N GLN A 12 -3.47 -28.82 19.41
CA GLN A 12 -4.58 -29.18 18.52
C GLN A 12 -4.29 -30.48 17.74
N ARG A 13 -5.26 -31.39 17.73
CA ARG A 13 -5.22 -32.71 17.08
C ARG A 13 -6.26 -32.79 15.96
N GLY A 14 -6.12 -33.75 15.04
CA GLY A 14 -7.07 -33.97 13.94
C GLY A 14 -6.95 -32.99 12.76
N LEU A 15 -5.99 -32.07 12.78
CA LEU A 15 -5.73 -31.15 11.67
C LEU A 15 -4.82 -31.79 10.61
N LYS A 16 -5.10 -31.50 9.33
CA LYS A 16 -4.15 -31.79 8.25
C LYS A 16 -2.82 -31.07 8.51
N PRO A 17 -1.67 -31.65 8.13
CA PRO A 17 -0.35 -31.06 8.40
C PRO A 17 -0.23 -29.60 7.96
N ALA A 18 -0.66 -29.27 6.73
CA ALA A 18 -0.62 -27.91 6.21
C ALA A 18 -1.52 -26.94 7.00
N THR A 19 -2.74 -27.36 7.37
CA THR A 19 -3.66 -26.57 8.21
C THR A 19 -3.08 -26.33 9.60
N LYS A 20 -2.36 -27.32 10.14
CA LYS A 20 -1.69 -27.21 11.43
C LYS A 20 -0.51 -26.23 11.40
N ILE A 21 0.24 -26.19 10.30
CA ILE A 21 1.30 -25.20 10.07
C ILE A 21 0.73 -23.78 10.07
N VAL A 22 -0.38 -23.54 9.35
CA VAL A 22 -1.07 -22.23 9.35
C VAL A 22 -1.48 -21.81 10.75
N LEU A 23 -2.08 -22.73 11.53
CA LEU A 23 -2.48 -22.44 12.91
C LEU A 23 -1.28 -22.13 13.82
N TRP A 24 -0.16 -22.83 13.62
CA TRP A 24 1.07 -22.61 14.35
C TRP A 24 1.65 -21.22 14.09
N HIS A 25 1.75 -20.79 12.83
CA HIS A 25 2.21 -19.43 12.49
C HIS A 25 1.27 -18.33 13.00
N LEU A 26 -0.03 -18.58 13.02
CA LEU A 26 -0.99 -17.66 13.66
C LEU A 26 -0.73 -17.53 15.17
N GLY A 27 -0.43 -18.64 15.85
CA GLY A 27 -0.02 -18.64 17.25
C GLY A 27 1.30 -17.90 17.48
N ASP A 28 2.30 -18.14 16.63
CA ASP A 28 3.60 -17.47 16.69
C ASP A 28 3.48 -15.94 16.56
N ARG A 29 2.58 -15.48 15.67
CA ARG A 29 2.32 -14.06 15.42
C ARG A 29 1.39 -13.40 16.43
N HIS A 30 0.76 -14.16 17.33
CA HIS A 30 -0.11 -13.62 18.36
C HIS A 30 0.67 -12.81 19.40
N ASN A 31 0.11 -11.66 19.80
CA ASN A 31 0.57 -10.84 20.90
C ASN A 31 -0.56 -10.75 21.96
N PRO A 32 -0.31 -11.05 23.25
CA PRO A 32 -1.35 -11.01 24.29
C PRO A 32 -2.03 -9.65 24.46
N ASP A 33 -1.30 -8.55 24.25
CA ASP A 33 -1.81 -7.20 24.50
C ASP A 33 -2.59 -6.63 23.30
N PHE A 34 -2.15 -6.97 22.09
CA PHE A 34 -2.68 -6.36 20.87
C PHE A 34 -3.54 -7.33 20.05
N GLY A 35 -3.30 -8.64 20.12
CA GLY A 35 -3.93 -9.69 19.30
C GLY A 35 -3.06 -10.15 18.12
N CYS A 36 -3.68 -10.74 17.10
CA CYS A 36 -3.01 -11.30 15.93
C CYS A 36 -3.48 -10.58 14.63
N PHE A 37 -2.55 -9.89 13.93
CA PHE A 37 -2.84 -9.13 12.70
C PHE A 37 -1.83 -9.36 11.54
N PRO A 38 -1.44 -10.60 11.21
CA PRO A 38 -0.59 -10.83 10.06
C PRO A 38 -1.32 -10.46 8.75
N THR A 39 -0.57 -9.91 7.79
CA THR A 39 -1.05 -9.81 6.41
C THR A 39 -1.13 -11.22 5.80
N GLN A 40 -2.10 -11.46 4.90
CA GLN A 40 -2.22 -12.78 4.27
C GLN A 40 -0.98 -13.16 3.45
N ALA A 41 -0.37 -12.19 2.75
CA ALA A 41 0.87 -12.43 2.00
C ALA A 41 1.99 -12.94 2.91
N ARG A 42 2.18 -12.30 4.08
CA ARG A 42 3.21 -12.71 5.03
C ARG A 42 2.90 -14.07 5.67
N LEU A 43 1.64 -14.32 6.02
CA LEU A 43 1.24 -15.63 6.56
C LEU A 43 1.37 -16.76 5.53
N ALA A 44 1.15 -16.46 4.24
CA ALA A 44 1.32 -17.40 3.13
C ALA A 44 2.79 -17.74 2.90
N GLU A 45 3.65 -16.73 2.95
CA GLU A 45 5.11 -16.88 2.92
C GLU A 45 5.61 -17.73 4.11
N ASP A 46 5.19 -17.39 5.33
CA ASP A 46 5.58 -18.14 6.53
C ASP A 46 5.17 -19.62 6.45
N ALA A 47 3.96 -19.89 5.93
CA ALA A 47 3.41 -21.24 5.80
C ALA A 47 3.80 -21.95 4.49
N GLU A 48 4.68 -21.35 3.69
CA GLU A 48 5.20 -21.88 2.41
C GLU A 48 4.10 -22.37 1.44
N MET A 49 3.04 -21.57 1.28
CA MET A 49 1.89 -21.93 0.43
C MET A 49 1.30 -20.72 -0.28
N SER A 50 0.53 -20.95 -1.34
CA SER A 50 -0.17 -19.86 -2.03
C SER A 50 -1.21 -19.19 -1.15
N ILE A 51 -1.50 -17.91 -1.43
CA ILE A 51 -2.58 -17.17 -0.76
C ILE A 51 -3.93 -17.88 -0.93
N SER A 52 -4.14 -18.54 -2.08
CA SER A 52 -5.35 -19.34 -2.32
C SER A 52 -5.42 -20.54 -1.38
N ALA A 53 -4.36 -21.34 -1.31
CA ALA A 53 -4.29 -22.50 -0.40
C ALA A 53 -4.38 -22.08 1.08
N LEU A 54 -3.75 -20.95 1.43
CA LEU A 54 -3.87 -20.35 2.76
C LEU A 54 -5.34 -20.04 3.08
N ASN A 55 -6.08 -19.44 2.14
CA ASN A 55 -7.48 -19.10 2.36
C ASN A 55 -8.36 -20.35 2.57
N ASP A 56 -8.08 -21.45 1.87
CA ASP A 56 -8.77 -22.74 2.07
C ASP A 56 -8.49 -23.33 3.47
N HIS A 57 -7.23 -23.26 3.92
CA HIS A 57 -6.86 -23.68 5.27
C HIS A 57 -7.41 -22.77 6.37
N LEU A 58 -7.45 -21.46 6.14
CA LEU A 58 -8.10 -20.51 7.05
C LEU A 58 -9.60 -20.78 7.15
N ALA A 59 -10.28 -21.09 6.05
CA ALA A 59 -11.69 -21.48 6.07
C ALA A 59 -11.91 -22.77 6.89
N THR A 60 -11.03 -23.77 6.70
CA THR A 60 -11.07 -25.01 7.50
C THR A 60 -10.90 -24.72 9.00
N LEU A 61 -9.99 -23.81 9.38
CA LEU A 61 -9.78 -23.42 10.78
C LEU A 61 -10.98 -22.66 11.37
N GLU A 62 -11.67 -21.84 10.56
CA GLU A 62 -12.91 -21.16 10.95
C GLU A 62 -14.06 -22.14 11.14
N ASP A 63 -14.20 -23.13 10.25
CA ASP A 63 -15.22 -24.17 10.34
C ASP A 63 -15.06 -25.04 11.59
N LEU A 64 -13.81 -25.32 11.97
CA LEU A 64 -13.46 -26.04 13.19
C LEU A 64 -13.53 -25.17 14.46
N GLY A 65 -13.86 -23.87 14.33
CA GLY A 65 -13.94 -22.96 15.47
C GLY A 65 -12.60 -22.71 16.16
N LEU A 66 -11.49 -22.86 15.44
CA LEU A 66 -10.15 -22.60 15.96
C LEU A 66 -9.69 -21.17 15.70
N THR A 67 -10.24 -20.53 14.66
CA THR A 67 -9.95 -19.13 14.33
C THR A 67 -11.21 -18.37 13.92
N HIS A 68 -11.16 -17.05 14.04
CA HIS A 68 -12.20 -16.16 13.52
C HIS A 68 -11.58 -14.88 12.95
N ARG A 69 -11.90 -14.53 11.69
CA ARG A 69 -11.37 -13.33 11.03
C ARG A 69 -12.31 -12.13 11.16
N ILE A 70 -11.88 -11.09 11.84
CA ILE A 70 -12.55 -9.78 11.84
C ILE A 70 -11.90 -8.88 10.79
N ARG A 71 -12.67 -8.56 9.76
CA ARG A 71 -12.30 -7.58 8.74
C ARG A 71 -12.96 -6.25 9.10
N ALA A 72 -12.15 -5.27 9.48
CA ALA A 72 -12.63 -3.94 9.81
C ALA A 72 -12.27 -2.93 8.72
N HIS A 73 -13.05 -1.87 8.64
CA HIS A 73 -12.87 -0.76 7.72
C HIS A 73 -12.92 0.54 8.51
N ASN A 74 -12.03 1.47 8.19
CA ASN A 74 -12.02 2.76 8.86
C ASN A 74 -13.17 3.62 8.31
N PRO A 75 -14.17 3.98 9.13
CA PRO A 75 -15.37 4.68 8.67
C PRO A 75 -15.10 6.10 8.16
N HIS A 76 -13.98 6.70 8.56
CA HIS A 76 -13.64 8.08 8.20
C HIS A 76 -12.67 8.17 7.01
N SER A 77 -11.69 7.26 6.94
CA SER A 77 -10.67 7.28 5.87
C SER A 77 -10.99 6.33 4.71
N HIS A 78 -12.05 5.55 4.82
CA HIS A 78 -12.41 4.47 3.90
C HIS A 78 -11.29 3.46 3.59
N ARG A 79 -10.26 3.36 4.45
CA ARG A 79 -9.17 2.38 4.31
C ARG A 79 -9.53 1.09 5.02
N ARG A 80 -9.13 -0.05 4.43
CA ARG A 80 -9.25 -1.37 5.07
C ARG A 80 -8.27 -1.43 6.24
N LEU A 81 -8.76 -1.80 7.43
CA LEU A 81 -7.91 -2.01 8.60
C LEU A 81 -7.26 -3.40 8.52
N PRO A 82 -6.13 -3.63 9.22
CA PRO A 82 -5.52 -4.95 9.33
C PRO A 82 -6.54 -5.99 9.81
N THR A 83 -6.57 -7.14 9.15
CA THR A 83 -7.47 -8.24 9.53
C THR A 83 -7.03 -8.79 10.88
N ARG A 84 -7.95 -8.83 11.84
CA ARG A 84 -7.70 -9.45 13.14
C ARG A 84 -8.06 -10.93 13.06
N TYR A 85 -7.15 -11.78 13.51
CA TYR A 85 -7.40 -13.20 13.72
C TYR A 85 -7.58 -13.41 15.21
N ILE A 86 -8.78 -13.83 15.62
CA ILE A 86 -9.04 -14.27 16.99
C ILE A 86 -8.77 -15.77 17.03
N LEU A 87 -7.95 -16.21 17.97
CA LEU A 87 -7.63 -17.62 18.17
C LEU A 87 -8.58 -18.24 19.20
N GLY A 88 -8.91 -19.53 19.04
CA GLY A 88 -9.89 -20.24 19.85
C GLY A 88 -9.63 -20.28 21.37
N PHE A 89 -8.42 -19.92 21.82
CA PHE A 89 -8.09 -19.79 23.24
C PHE A 89 -8.30 -18.37 23.80
N GLU A 90 -8.50 -17.36 22.96
CA GLU A 90 -8.69 -15.97 23.40
C GLU A 90 -10.04 -15.80 24.12
N GLN A 91 -10.05 -14.98 25.17
CA GLN A 91 -11.29 -14.60 25.87
C GLN A 91 -12.18 -13.79 24.93
N GLY A 92 -13.42 -14.23 24.73
CA GLY A 92 -14.36 -13.61 23.79
C GLY A 92 -14.28 -14.18 22.36
N PHE A 93 -13.67 -15.36 22.15
CA PHE A 93 -13.82 -16.10 20.90
C PHE A 93 -15.31 -16.33 20.60
N PRO A 94 -15.82 -15.94 19.42
CA PRO A 94 -17.23 -16.09 19.11
C PRO A 94 -17.57 -17.57 19.03
N GLN A 95 -18.35 -18.06 20.00
CA GLN A 95 -18.94 -19.38 19.88
C GLN A 95 -19.98 -19.33 18.77
N LYS A 96 -19.87 -20.25 17.82
CA LYS A 96 -20.95 -20.50 16.86
C LYS A 96 -22.21 -20.75 17.71
N PRO A 97 -23.34 -20.05 17.47
CA PRO A 97 -24.54 -20.34 18.23
C PRO A 97 -24.86 -21.82 18.01
N SER A 98 -24.77 -22.61 19.08
CA SER A 98 -25.31 -23.95 19.07
C SER A 98 -26.78 -23.81 18.71
N LEU A 99 -27.19 -24.54 17.68
CA LEU A 99 -28.59 -24.65 17.33
C LEU A 99 -29.24 -25.52 18.41
N GLU A 100 -29.52 -24.92 19.56
CA GLU A 100 -30.17 -25.57 20.68
C GLU A 100 -31.37 -24.72 21.11
N ASN A 101 -32.54 -25.11 20.61
CA ASN A 101 -33.72 -25.48 21.39
C ASN A 101 -35.06 -25.02 20.79
N GLY A 102 -35.95 -26.00 20.65
CA GLY A 102 -37.39 -25.92 20.43
C GLY A 102 -37.87 -27.21 19.75
N ASP A 103 -38.65 -28.12 20.33
CA ASP A 103 -39.61 -28.01 21.44
C ASP A 103 -39.83 -29.39 22.11
N GLY A 104 -40.29 -29.38 23.36
CA GLY A 104 -40.44 -30.59 24.19
C GLY A 104 -41.80 -31.31 24.12
N PHE A 105 -41.91 -32.27 25.06
CA PHE A 105 -43.08 -33.02 25.56
C PHE A 105 -43.37 -34.46 25.03
N VAL A 106 -43.03 -35.42 25.92
CA VAL A 106 -43.78 -36.58 26.46
C VAL A 106 -43.88 -37.92 25.68
N GLU A 107 -43.56 -38.97 26.46
CA GLU A 107 -43.62 -40.42 26.22
C GLU A 107 -44.95 -40.95 25.62
N ILE A 108 -44.88 -42.10 24.92
CA ILE A 108 -45.60 -43.35 25.25
C ILE A 108 -45.00 -44.50 24.40
N MET A 109 -44.77 -45.64 25.07
CA MET A 109 -44.35 -46.94 24.55
C MET A 109 -45.51 -47.74 23.92
N GLU A 110 -45.17 -48.87 23.27
CA GLU A 110 -46.03 -50.00 22.81
C GLU A 110 -46.76 -49.82 21.46
N GLU A 111 -46.99 -50.83 20.62
CA GLU A 111 -46.50 -52.20 20.35
C GLU A 111 -47.30 -52.67 19.10
N ASN A 112 -46.82 -53.73 18.43
CA ASN A 112 -47.55 -54.72 17.62
C ASN A 112 -47.65 -54.60 16.08
N ASP A 113 -46.94 -55.59 15.49
CA ASP A 113 -47.42 -56.61 14.56
C ASP A 113 -47.34 -56.42 13.03
N THR A 114 -46.25 -57.04 12.53
CA THR A 114 -45.99 -57.70 11.24
C THR A 114 -47.02 -58.83 10.94
N PRO A 115 -47.15 -59.45 9.73
CA PRO A 115 -46.11 -60.22 8.98
C PRO A 115 -46.07 -59.97 7.45
N SER A 116 -44.91 -59.97 6.78
CA SER A 116 -44.18 -61.13 6.18
C SER A 116 -44.89 -61.75 4.95
N PRO A 117 -44.23 -62.47 3.99
CA PRO A 117 -42.91 -63.09 4.11
C PRO A 117 -41.97 -63.12 2.86
N GLU A 118 -40.71 -63.41 3.20
CA GLU A 118 -39.73 -64.34 2.58
C GLU A 118 -39.45 -64.31 1.07
N THR A 119 -38.16 -64.20 0.72
CA THR A 119 -37.40 -65.31 0.08
C THR A 119 -35.89 -65.00 0.16
N THR A 120 -35.22 -65.79 1.01
CA THR A 120 -33.86 -66.38 0.93
C THR A 120 -32.75 -65.64 0.15
N ASP A 121 -31.66 -65.28 0.85
CA ASP A 121 -30.37 -65.98 0.73
C ASP A 121 -29.27 -65.27 1.54
N GLY A 122 -28.69 -66.00 2.49
CA GLY A 122 -27.52 -65.57 3.23
C GLY A 122 -26.25 -66.15 2.59
N ALA A 123 -25.25 -65.30 2.35
CA ALA A 123 -23.84 -65.69 2.39
C ALA A 123 -22.93 -64.45 2.55
N ILE A 124 -22.40 -64.36 3.76
CA ILE A 124 -21.22 -63.60 4.21
C ILE A 124 -20.01 -63.73 3.26
N SER A 125 -19.32 -62.62 2.97
CA SER A 125 -17.84 -62.53 2.82
C SER A 125 -17.39 -61.29 2.04
N GLY A 126 -16.67 -60.39 2.72
CA GLY A 126 -15.40 -59.84 2.22
C GLY A 126 -15.40 -58.73 1.16
N PHE A 127 -15.15 -57.50 1.65
CA PHE A 127 -14.60 -56.33 0.94
C PHE A 127 -15.52 -55.60 -0.06
N PRO A 128 -15.83 -54.30 0.15
CA PRO A 128 -16.55 -53.53 -0.86
C PRO A 128 -15.65 -53.21 -2.06
N ASP A 129 -16.19 -53.48 -3.24
CA ASP A 129 -15.69 -53.00 -4.52
C ASP A 129 -15.54 -51.48 -4.51
N VAL A 130 -14.40 -51.03 -5.01
CA VAL A 130 -14.05 -49.63 -5.26
C VAL A 130 -14.99 -49.07 -6.32
N PRO A 131 -15.84 -48.05 -6.03
CA PRO A 131 -16.38 -47.26 -7.12
C PRO A 131 -15.27 -46.32 -7.61
N SER A 132 -14.71 -46.63 -8.78
CA SER A 132 -13.90 -45.69 -9.55
C SER A 132 -14.71 -44.41 -9.77
N PRO A 133 -14.24 -43.22 -9.35
CA PRO A 133 -14.79 -41.97 -9.83
C PRO A 133 -14.11 -41.64 -11.15
N ASP A 134 -14.92 -41.57 -12.21
CA ASP A 134 -14.54 -41.00 -13.50
C ASP A 134 -13.92 -39.62 -13.30
N PHE A 135 -12.61 -39.51 -13.53
CA PHE A 135 -11.93 -38.22 -13.58
C PHE A 135 -12.30 -37.52 -14.89
N ALA A 136 -13.40 -36.77 -14.85
CA ALA A 136 -13.64 -35.71 -15.82
C ALA A 136 -12.45 -34.73 -15.79
N GLN A 137 -11.98 -34.39 -16.99
CA GLN A 137 -10.76 -33.64 -17.30
C GLN A 137 -10.43 -32.57 -16.25
N SER A 138 -9.24 -32.73 -15.65
CA SER A 138 -8.67 -31.78 -14.70
C SER A 138 -8.51 -30.41 -15.35
N HIS A 139 -9.43 -29.50 -15.03
CA HIS A 139 -9.16 -28.07 -15.15
C HIS A 139 -8.20 -27.72 -14.00
N LEU A 140 -6.94 -28.11 -14.15
CA LEU A 140 -5.88 -27.81 -13.21
C LEU A 140 -5.82 -26.30 -13.05
N ARG A 141 -6.28 -25.80 -11.90
CA ARG A 141 -5.89 -24.48 -11.42
C ARG A 141 -4.38 -24.54 -11.24
N ASN A 142 -3.62 -23.85 -12.08
CA ASN A 142 -2.17 -23.72 -11.91
C ASN A 142 -1.91 -23.19 -10.50
N PRO A 143 -1.36 -24.01 -9.58
CA PRO A 143 -0.88 -23.49 -8.31
C PRO A 143 0.31 -22.59 -8.64
N GLU A 144 0.37 -21.37 -8.11
CA GLU A 144 1.49 -20.43 -8.30
C GLU A 144 2.84 -20.93 -7.73
N TYR A 145 2.92 -22.20 -7.31
CA TYR A 145 4.10 -22.82 -6.71
C TYR A 145 4.51 -24.01 -7.57
N ASN A 146 5.46 -23.77 -8.48
CA ASN A 146 6.14 -24.82 -9.23
C ASN A 146 6.98 -25.68 -8.26
N LEU A 147 6.65 -26.97 -8.12
CA LEU A 147 7.35 -27.94 -7.27
C LEU A 147 8.64 -28.51 -7.91
N VAL A 148 9.05 -28.00 -9.07
CA VAL A 148 10.36 -28.29 -9.68
C VAL A 148 11.13 -26.98 -9.79
N ARG A 149 11.99 -26.72 -8.81
CA ARG A 149 13.14 -25.82 -9.03
C ARG A 149 14.18 -26.65 -9.79
N GLU A 150 14.25 -26.47 -11.10
CA GLU A 150 15.44 -26.89 -11.86
C GLU A 150 16.69 -26.29 -11.20
N PRO A 151 17.85 -26.96 -11.23
CA PRO A 151 19.07 -26.43 -10.62
C PRO A 151 19.35 -25.03 -11.18
N LEU A 152 19.22 -24.01 -10.32
CA LEU A 152 19.42 -22.60 -10.64
C LEU A 152 20.80 -22.41 -11.28
N THR A 153 20.83 -22.25 -12.60
CA THR A 153 22.06 -21.86 -13.31
C THR A 153 22.11 -20.34 -13.55
N LYS A 154 21.12 -19.57 -13.06
CA LYS A 154 21.08 -18.10 -13.11
C LYS A 154 20.30 -17.54 -11.91
N PRO A 155 20.79 -16.53 -11.18
CA PRO A 155 20.03 -15.89 -10.11
C PRO A 155 18.72 -15.28 -10.63
N VAL A 156 17.69 -15.32 -9.78
CA VAL A 156 16.34 -14.82 -10.05
C VAL A 156 16.35 -13.29 -9.94
N LYS A 157 15.94 -12.59 -11.01
CA LYS A 157 15.89 -11.12 -11.08
C LYS A 157 15.17 -10.45 -9.91
N GLU A 158 14.14 -11.07 -9.33
CA GLU A 158 13.39 -10.47 -8.21
C GLU A 158 14.14 -10.51 -6.87
N GLU A 159 14.98 -11.52 -6.64
CA GLU A 159 15.85 -11.57 -5.46
C GLU A 159 17.01 -10.59 -5.63
N GLU A 160 17.54 -10.46 -6.85
CA GLU A 160 18.48 -9.39 -7.20
C GLU A 160 17.86 -8.01 -7.01
N ASP A 161 16.59 -7.80 -7.40
CA ASP A 161 15.89 -6.52 -7.24
C ASP A 161 15.58 -6.20 -5.77
N ALA A 162 15.25 -7.20 -4.94
CA ALA A 162 15.02 -7.02 -3.51
C ALA A 162 16.34 -6.73 -2.76
N GLN A 163 17.40 -7.47 -3.09
CA GLN A 163 18.75 -7.21 -2.60
C GLN A 163 19.24 -5.83 -3.08
N ALA A 164 19.00 -5.47 -4.34
CA ALA A 164 19.33 -4.15 -4.87
C ALA A 164 18.60 -3.04 -4.10
N ARG A 165 17.30 -3.18 -3.84
CA ARG A 165 16.54 -2.21 -3.01
C ARG A 165 17.04 -2.13 -1.57
N GLU A 166 17.49 -3.23 -0.99
CA GLU A 166 18.07 -3.23 0.35
C GLU A 166 19.46 -2.58 0.37
N ILE A 167 20.28 -2.83 -0.66
CA ILE A 167 21.56 -2.16 -0.89
C ILE A 167 21.36 -0.66 -1.11
N ASP A 168 20.37 -0.27 -1.92
CA ASP A 168 20.02 1.12 -2.20
C ASP A 168 19.60 1.85 -0.91
N PHE A 169 18.77 1.21 -0.09
CA PHE A 169 18.36 1.78 1.19
C PHE A 169 19.54 1.92 2.16
N ASP A 170 20.46 0.95 2.20
CA ASP A 170 21.63 1.02 3.07
C ASP A 170 22.64 2.09 2.62
N HIS A 171 22.76 2.32 1.31
CA HIS A 171 23.49 3.45 0.75
C HIS A 171 22.84 4.78 1.17
N PHE A 172 21.52 4.93 0.98
CA PHE A 172 20.77 6.09 1.44
C PHE A 172 20.92 6.35 2.94
N PHE A 173 20.78 5.31 3.77
CA PHE A 173 20.95 5.42 5.22
C PHE A 173 22.36 5.88 5.61
N SER A 174 23.38 5.43 4.85
CA SER A 174 24.76 5.88 5.04
C SER A 174 24.95 7.36 4.67
N GLU A 175 24.31 7.83 3.59
CA GLU A 175 24.31 9.26 3.22
C GLU A 175 23.61 10.12 4.26
N LEU A 176 22.49 9.64 4.81
CA LEU A 176 21.81 10.30 5.93
C LEU A 176 22.71 10.43 7.17
N LEU A 177 23.45 9.37 7.53
CA LEU A 177 24.40 9.42 8.64
C LEU A 177 25.51 10.44 8.39
N LYS A 178 26.09 10.47 7.17
CA LYS A 178 27.09 11.48 6.78
C LYS A 178 26.54 12.90 6.88
N ALA A 179 25.30 13.13 6.43
CA ALA A 179 24.64 14.44 6.54
C ALA A 179 24.47 14.90 8.00
N LEU A 180 24.30 13.95 8.93
CA LEU A 180 24.25 14.20 10.36
C LEU A 180 25.63 14.30 11.02
N GLY A 181 26.71 14.12 10.26
CA GLY A 181 28.09 14.10 10.76
C GLY A 181 28.44 12.84 11.55
N ILE A 182 27.71 11.75 11.35
CA ILE A 182 27.98 10.44 11.95
C ILE A 182 28.73 9.60 10.90
N ASP A 183 29.86 9.01 11.29
CA ASP A 183 30.60 8.10 10.41
C ASP A 183 29.84 6.77 10.26
N PRO A 184 29.35 6.42 9.04
CA PRO A 184 28.64 5.17 8.82
C PRO A 184 29.53 3.93 8.97
N ASN A 185 30.85 4.06 8.84
CA ASN A 185 31.80 2.95 8.98
C ASN A 185 32.38 2.85 10.41
N GLY A 186 32.04 3.80 11.28
CA GLY A 186 32.50 3.87 12.66
C GLY A 186 31.55 3.18 13.65
N ILE A 187 31.83 3.35 14.94
CA ILE A 187 30.92 2.91 16.00
C ILE A 187 29.74 3.89 16.04
N LEU A 188 28.60 3.45 15.51
CA LEU A 188 27.37 4.24 15.54
C LEU A 188 26.86 4.44 16.98
N PRO A 189 26.22 5.57 17.30
CA PRO A 189 25.49 5.71 18.56
C PRO A 189 24.39 4.64 18.70
N ALA A 190 24.11 4.19 19.92
CA ALA A 190 23.20 3.06 20.19
C ALA A 190 21.82 3.18 19.52
N TRP A 191 21.26 4.39 19.44
CA TRP A 191 19.94 4.62 18.82
C TRP A 191 19.95 4.76 17.30
N TRP A 192 21.14 4.81 16.68
CA TRP A 192 21.35 4.75 15.24
C TRP A 192 21.72 3.33 14.77
N GLN A 193 21.92 2.39 15.69
CA GLN A 193 22.27 1.02 15.38
C GLN A 193 21.06 0.16 15.04
N GLY A 194 21.28 -0.78 14.11
CA GLY A 194 20.38 -1.89 13.84
C GLY A 194 19.08 -1.52 13.14
N TRP A 195 18.20 -2.52 13.07
CA TRP A 195 16.91 -2.42 12.37
C TRP A 195 15.95 -1.35 12.93
N PRO A 196 15.86 -1.07 14.25
CA PRO A 196 14.95 -0.05 14.77
C PRO A 196 15.20 1.35 14.20
N ALA A 197 16.47 1.73 14.01
CA ALA A 197 16.83 3.02 13.43
C ALA A 197 16.41 3.09 11.95
N LYS A 198 16.77 2.07 11.16
CA LYS A 198 16.40 1.94 9.75
C LYS A 198 14.87 1.96 9.56
N ALA A 199 14.13 1.21 10.39
CA ALA A 199 12.67 1.17 10.36
C ALA A 199 12.04 2.53 10.67
N HIS A 200 12.67 3.34 11.55
CA HIS A 200 12.19 4.68 11.84
C HIS A 200 12.35 5.63 10.64
N VAL A 201 13.49 5.56 9.95
CA VAL A 201 13.73 6.34 8.72
C VAL A 201 12.77 5.93 7.61
N ARG A 202 12.52 4.62 7.43
CA ARG A 202 11.51 4.12 6.47
C ARG A 202 10.12 4.69 6.74
N ARG A 203 9.73 4.86 8.02
CA ARG A 203 8.45 5.49 8.37
C ARG A 203 8.34 6.95 7.91
N TRP A 204 9.43 7.69 7.71
CA TRP A 204 9.35 9.03 7.14
C TRP A 204 8.96 8.97 5.66
N ILE A 205 9.51 8.02 4.92
CA ILE A 205 9.16 7.79 3.52
C ILE A 205 7.71 7.30 3.43
N ASP A 206 7.38 6.24 4.17
CA ASP A 206 6.09 5.57 4.06
C ASP A 206 4.92 6.40 4.62
N ASN A 207 5.11 7.06 5.77
CA ASN A 207 4.03 7.76 6.47
C ASN A 207 3.99 9.26 6.18
N LEU A 208 5.14 9.91 6.01
CA LEU A 208 5.20 11.35 5.74
C LEU A 208 5.31 11.65 4.23
N GLY A 209 5.56 10.64 3.39
CA GLY A 209 5.68 10.80 1.95
C GLY A 209 6.95 11.55 1.53
N LEU A 210 7.95 11.63 2.42
CA LEU A 210 9.20 12.34 2.13
C LEU A 210 10.07 11.51 1.18
N THR A 211 10.63 12.17 0.17
CA THR A 211 11.68 11.58 -0.68
C THR A 211 13.01 11.55 0.06
N GLU A 212 13.91 10.67 -0.37
CA GLU A 212 15.25 10.52 0.21
C GLU A 212 16.04 11.83 0.21
N ASP A 213 16.00 12.57 -0.91
CA ASP A 213 16.66 13.88 -1.04
C ASP A 213 16.16 14.90 -0.01
N TRP A 214 14.84 14.98 0.19
CA TRP A 214 14.22 15.88 1.17
C TRP A 214 14.62 15.51 2.61
N ILE A 215 14.79 14.21 2.89
CA ILE A 215 15.25 13.74 4.21
C ILE A 215 16.71 14.15 4.44
N ILE A 216 17.59 13.96 3.46
CA ILE A 216 19.01 14.35 3.54
C ILE A 216 19.16 15.87 3.67
N GLU A 217 18.41 16.64 2.88
CA GLU A 217 18.42 18.11 2.95
C GLU A 217 17.95 18.58 4.33
N THR A 218 16.81 18.07 4.81
CA THR A 218 16.29 18.40 6.14
C THR A 218 17.27 18.02 7.24
N ALA A 219 17.91 16.84 7.16
CA ALA A 219 18.94 16.42 8.11
C ALA A 219 20.14 17.39 8.12
N THR A 220 20.59 17.80 6.93
CA THR A 220 21.68 18.78 6.77
C THR A 220 21.30 20.14 7.36
N GLU A 221 20.07 20.61 7.14
CA GLU A 221 19.55 21.83 7.76
C GLU A 221 19.53 21.73 9.29
N THR A 222 19.01 20.63 9.84
CA THR A 222 18.99 20.44 11.29
C THR A 222 20.38 20.45 11.90
N ARG A 223 21.39 19.99 11.16
CA ARG A 223 22.79 20.00 11.59
C ARG A 223 23.39 21.40 11.65
N ARG A 224 22.96 22.31 10.76
CA ARG A 224 23.35 23.72 10.80
C ARG A 224 22.78 24.42 12.04
N ASP A 225 21.54 24.12 12.38
CA ASP A 225 20.87 24.69 13.56
C ASP A 225 21.33 24.05 14.88
N HIS A 226 21.69 22.77 14.83
CA HIS A 226 22.11 21.98 16.00
C HIS A 226 23.44 21.24 15.74
N PRO A 227 24.58 21.82 16.21
CA PRO A 227 25.92 21.28 15.98
C PRO A 227 26.26 20.06 16.86
N ALA A 228 25.36 19.55 17.70
CA ALA A 228 25.48 18.23 18.34
C ALA A 228 24.69 17.15 17.56
N PRO A 229 25.28 15.98 17.27
CA PRO A 229 24.60 14.95 16.47
C PRO A 229 23.33 14.48 17.21
N PRO A 230 22.23 14.23 16.50
CA PRO A 230 20.99 13.80 17.14
C PRO A 230 21.17 12.44 17.81
N ASP A 231 20.60 12.29 19.00
CA ASP A 231 20.70 11.05 19.78
C ASP A 231 20.21 9.83 19.00
N GLY A 232 19.21 10.01 18.12
CA GLY A 232 18.65 8.98 17.26
C GLY A 232 17.68 9.56 16.21
N PRO A 233 17.15 8.75 15.27
CA PRO A 233 16.23 9.22 14.25
C PRO A 233 15.02 9.98 14.83
N LYS A 234 14.49 9.51 15.96
CA LYS A 234 13.33 10.14 16.63
C LYS A 234 13.53 11.63 16.93
N ALA A 235 14.76 12.08 17.22
CA ALA A 235 15.05 13.48 17.48
C ALA A 235 14.76 14.38 16.26
N LEU A 236 14.88 13.83 15.05
CA LEU A 236 14.57 14.52 13.79
C LEU A 236 13.07 14.50 13.45
N GLY A 237 12.24 13.75 14.17
CA GLY A 237 10.83 13.55 13.81
C GLY A 237 10.06 14.85 13.60
N ARG A 238 10.25 15.85 14.47
CA ARG A 238 9.59 17.15 14.34
C ARG A 238 10.14 18.00 13.19
N ALA A 239 11.39 17.79 12.80
CA ALA A 239 11.97 18.44 11.61
C ALA A 239 11.41 17.81 10.34
N MET A 240 11.32 16.47 10.29
CA MET A 240 10.74 15.72 9.18
C MET A 240 9.25 16.03 8.98
N GLU A 241 8.46 16.15 10.05
CA GLU A 241 7.06 16.60 9.95
C GLU A 241 6.93 18.02 9.38
N ARG A 242 7.85 18.93 9.72
CA ARG A 242 7.88 20.28 9.14
C ARG A 242 8.27 20.26 7.67
N ALA A 243 9.25 19.44 7.30
CA ALA A 243 9.66 19.23 5.91
C ALA A 243 8.50 18.68 5.08
N ALA A 244 7.80 17.67 5.56
CA ALA A 244 6.65 17.07 4.87
C ALA A 244 5.52 18.09 4.64
N LYS A 245 5.27 18.96 5.64
CA LYS A 245 4.30 20.07 5.47
C LYS A 245 4.75 21.08 4.42
N ARG A 246 6.04 21.39 4.33
CA ARG A 246 6.60 22.31 3.33
C ARG A 246 6.54 21.71 1.93
N ASP A 247 6.94 20.45 1.78
CA ASP A 247 6.86 19.72 0.51
C ASP A 247 5.40 19.65 0.03
N ALA A 248 4.45 19.30 0.91
CA ALA A 248 3.03 19.32 0.59
C ALA A 248 2.51 20.73 0.21
N GLN A 249 3.02 21.80 0.86
CA GLN A 249 2.69 23.18 0.50
C GLN A 249 3.26 23.57 -0.87
N LEU A 250 4.48 23.15 -1.20
CA LEU A 250 5.12 23.38 -2.51
C LEU A 250 4.39 22.61 -3.61
N ALA A 251 4.00 21.36 -3.35
CA ALA A 251 3.19 20.56 -4.24
C ALA A 251 1.80 21.20 -4.46
N ALA A 252 1.16 21.68 -3.40
CA ALA A 252 -0.13 22.37 -3.49
C ALA A 252 -0.02 23.73 -4.20
N ALA A 253 1.07 24.49 -4.00
CA ALA A 253 1.33 25.73 -4.72
C ALA A 253 1.57 25.49 -6.21
N SER A 254 2.30 24.41 -6.54
CA SER A 254 2.53 23.98 -7.92
C SER A 254 1.25 23.48 -8.59
N ALA A 255 0.35 22.82 -7.84
CA ALA A 255 -0.96 22.39 -8.34
C ALA A 255 -1.99 23.52 -8.44
N LYS A 256 -1.86 24.58 -7.63
CA LYS A 256 -2.69 25.80 -7.67
C LYS A 256 -2.14 26.88 -8.60
N ALA A 257 -0.94 26.71 -9.15
CA ALA A 257 -0.51 27.51 -10.29
C ALA A 257 -1.59 27.33 -11.38
N PRO A 258 -2.18 28.42 -11.90
CA PRO A 258 -3.25 28.29 -12.88
C PRO A 258 -2.71 27.47 -14.03
N THR A 259 -3.39 26.37 -14.36
CA THR A 259 -3.20 25.62 -15.59
C THR A 259 -3.33 26.61 -16.75
N GLY A 260 -2.21 27.18 -17.17
CA GLY A 260 -2.08 27.84 -18.44
C GLY A 260 -2.54 26.83 -19.48
N LYS A 261 -3.59 27.17 -20.21
CA LYS A 261 -4.17 26.37 -21.29
C LYS A 261 -3.04 25.67 -22.05
N ARG A 262 -3.13 24.33 -22.15
CA ARG A 262 -2.29 23.48 -23.02
C ARG A 262 -2.01 24.23 -24.33
N GLN A 263 -0.81 24.78 -24.49
CA GLN A 263 -0.33 25.17 -25.80
C GLN A 263 0.12 23.89 -26.50
N PRO A 264 -0.33 23.62 -27.74
CA PRO A 264 0.26 22.54 -28.50
C PRO A 264 1.71 22.90 -28.82
N LYS A 265 2.54 21.85 -28.75
CA LYS A 265 3.95 21.75 -29.17
C LYS A 265 4.45 22.95 -29.99
N ARG A 266 5.16 23.87 -29.32
CA ARG A 266 5.83 25.01 -29.96
C ARG A 266 7.10 24.52 -30.66
N THR A 267 7.08 24.54 -31.98
CA THR A 267 8.29 24.73 -32.80
C THR A 267 8.89 26.09 -32.51
N GLU A 268 10.22 26.14 -32.50
CA GLU A 268 11.02 27.35 -32.31
C GLU A 268 10.60 28.47 -33.26
N GLY A 269 10.37 29.65 -32.69
CA GLY A 269 10.05 30.88 -33.40
C GLY A 269 10.05 32.02 -32.40
N THR A 270 11.02 32.93 -32.54
CA THR A 270 11.26 34.14 -31.74
C THR A 270 9.96 34.80 -31.31
N ARG A 271 9.78 35.02 -30.00
CA ARG A 271 8.66 35.87 -29.52
C ARG A 271 8.88 37.27 -30.11
N PRO A 272 7.88 37.87 -30.77
CA PRO A 272 8.01 39.23 -31.28
C PRO A 272 8.40 40.16 -30.15
N SER A 273 9.45 40.96 -30.37
CA SER A 273 9.89 41.95 -29.40
C SER A 273 8.77 42.97 -29.13
N ALA A 274 8.82 43.65 -27.97
CA ALA A 274 7.85 44.71 -27.67
C ALA A 274 7.82 45.80 -28.77
N ASP A 275 8.94 45.99 -29.45
CA ASP A 275 9.14 46.93 -30.54
C ASP A 275 8.42 46.48 -31.82
N GLU A 276 8.50 45.20 -32.16
CA GLU A 276 7.79 44.63 -33.31
C GLU A 276 6.27 44.69 -33.11
N LEU A 277 5.79 44.41 -31.89
CA LEU A 277 4.38 44.53 -31.55
C LEU A 277 3.89 45.99 -31.63
N ALA A 278 4.68 46.94 -31.13
CA ALA A 278 4.34 48.36 -31.22
C ALA A 278 4.28 48.83 -32.69
N ALA A 279 5.20 48.39 -33.54
CA ALA A 279 5.18 48.70 -34.97
C ALA A 279 3.95 48.11 -35.69
N PHE A 280 3.61 46.86 -35.39
CA PHE A 280 2.44 46.19 -35.96
C PHE A 280 1.12 46.91 -35.60
N TYR A 281 0.93 47.26 -34.32
CA TYR A 281 -0.26 47.98 -33.91
C TYR A 281 -0.27 49.44 -34.38
N ALA A 282 0.89 50.08 -34.52
CA ALA A 282 0.98 51.41 -35.09
C ALA A 282 0.52 51.44 -36.56
N ASP A 283 0.90 50.46 -37.37
CA ASP A 283 0.40 50.32 -38.75
C ASP A 283 -1.14 50.22 -38.78
N MET A 284 -1.71 49.43 -37.86
CA MET A 284 -3.17 49.25 -37.79
C MET A 284 -3.90 50.53 -37.37
N VAL A 285 -3.33 51.30 -36.43
CA VAL A 285 -3.87 52.59 -35.97
C VAL A 285 -3.73 53.69 -37.02
N ASN A 286 -2.64 53.69 -37.76
CA ASN A 286 -2.41 54.65 -38.84
C ASN A 286 -3.22 54.31 -40.09
N SER A 287 -3.46 53.02 -40.38
CA SER A 287 -4.39 52.58 -41.41
C SER A 287 -5.84 52.95 -41.06
N ASP A 288 -6.76 52.88 -42.03
CA ASP A 288 -8.21 53.05 -41.78
C ASP A 288 -8.94 51.71 -41.52
N ARG A 289 -8.20 50.61 -41.31
CA ARG A 289 -8.77 49.28 -41.08
C ARG A 289 -9.56 49.20 -39.77
N PHE A 290 -10.51 48.28 -39.67
CA PHE A 290 -11.29 48.09 -38.45
C PHE A 290 -10.40 47.72 -37.26
N LEU A 291 -10.54 48.46 -36.16
CA LEU A 291 -9.85 48.23 -34.89
C LEU A 291 -10.88 47.78 -33.85
N PRO A 292 -10.82 46.53 -33.38
CA PRO A 292 -11.72 46.07 -32.32
C PRO A 292 -11.42 46.80 -31.01
N ALA A 293 -12.46 47.11 -30.25
CA ALA A 293 -12.32 47.72 -28.93
C ALA A 293 -11.46 46.83 -28.02
N ASN A 294 -10.57 47.43 -27.24
CA ASN A 294 -9.67 46.75 -26.29
C ASN A 294 -8.54 45.88 -26.91
N THR A 295 -8.27 46.02 -28.21
CA THR A 295 -7.17 45.28 -28.89
C THR A 295 -5.78 45.79 -28.48
N ILE A 296 -5.67 47.06 -28.12
CA ILE A 296 -4.39 47.71 -27.77
C ILE A 296 -4.31 47.82 -26.25
N SER A 297 -3.37 47.11 -25.65
CA SER A 297 -3.07 47.26 -24.21
C SER A 297 -2.41 48.60 -23.92
N ASN A 298 -2.54 49.08 -22.67
CA ASN A 298 -1.87 50.31 -22.22
C ASN A 298 -0.35 50.23 -22.42
N THR A 299 0.25 49.06 -22.20
CA THR A 299 1.69 48.84 -22.42
C THR A 299 2.12 49.03 -23.87
N ILE A 300 1.32 48.57 -24.84
CA ILE A 300 1.61 48.72 -26.26
C ILE A 300 1.32 50.16 -26.69
N ARG A 301 0.28 50.79 -26.15
CA ARG A 301 -0.01 52.22 -26.37
C ARG A 301 1.15 53.09 -25.94
N ASP A 302 1.66 52.90 -24.73
CA ASP A 302 2.79 53.65 -24.20
C ASP A 302 4.05 53.38 -25.02
N ALA A 303 4.24 52.13 -25.47
CA ALA A 303 5.34 51.75 -26.35
C ALA A 303 5.26 52.42 -27.74
N MET A 304 4.07 52.58 -28.32
CA MET A 304 3.83 53.29 -29.59
C MET A 304 4.06 54.79 -29.45
N LEU A 305 3.57 55.39 -28.37
CA LEU A 305 3.75 56.82 -28.08
C LEU A 305 5.21 57.16 -27.79
N SER A 306 5.88 56.35 -26.95
CA SER A 306 7.29 56.55 -26.58
C SER A 306 8.23 56.43 -27.79
N ARG A 307 7.85 55.64 -28.80
CA ARG A 307 8.61 55.48 -30.06
C ARG A 307 8.16 56.43 -31.17
N GLY A 308 7.17 57.29 -30.93
CA GLY A 308 6.66 58.26 -31.91
C GLY A 308 5.96 57.64 -33.12
N LEU A 309 5.51 56.39 -33.02
CA LEU A 309 4.92 55.65 -34.15
C LEU A 309 3.46 56.05 -34.43
N VAL A 310 2.79 56.68 -33.45
CA VAL A 310 1.41 57.14 -33.53
C VAL A 310 1.26 58.43 -32.73
N THR A 311 0.39 59.34 -33.18
CA THR A 311 0.06 60.56 -32.43
C THR A 311 -1.05 60.32 -31.41
N PRO A 312 -1.06 61.02 -30.25
CA PRO A 312 -2.13 60.91 -29.26
C PRO A 312 -3.52 61.23 -29.84
N GLU A 313 -3.58 62.14 -30.81
CA GLU A 313 -4.80 62.54 -31.51
C GLU A 313 -5.36 61.41 -32.38
N ARG A 314 -4.49 60.67 -33.08
CA ARG A 314 -4.89 59.52 -33.90
C ARG A 314 -5.42 58.38 -33.03
N LEU A 315 -4.83 58.13 -31.85
CA LEU A 315 -5.34 57.14 -30.91
C LEU A 315 -6.74 57.49 -30.40
N ARG A 316 -6.97 58.77 -30.04
CA ARG A 316 -8.30 59.25 -29.61
C ARG A 316 -9.34 59.14 -30.73
N ALA A 317 -8.98 59.50 -31.96
CA ALA A 317 -9.86 59.37 -33.12
C ALA A 317 -10.29 57.91 -33.39
N ARG A 318 -9.49 56.94 -32.93
CA ARG A 318 -9.73 55.50 -33.10
C ARG A 318 -10.30 54.85 -31.83
N GLY A 319 -10.72 55.64 -30.84
CA GLY A 319 -11.37 55.15 -29.61
C GLY A 319 -10.44 54.45 -28.62
N VAL A 320 -9.13 54.71 -28.72
CA VAL A 320 -8.11 54.13 -27.83
C VAL A 320 -7.74 55.19 -26.78
N HIS A 321 -8.14 54.95 -25.53
CA HIS A 321 -7.92 55.84 -24.37
C HIS A 321 -6.85 55.33 -23.43
#